data_AF-A0A2H6JUK1-F1
#
_entry.id   AF-A0A2H6JUK1-F1
#
_cell.length_a   1.000
_cell.length_b   1.000
_cell.length_c   1.000
_cell.angle_alpha   90.00
_cell.angle_beta   90.00
_cell.angle_gamma   90.00
#
_symmetry.space_group_name_H-M   'P 1'
#
loop_
_entity.id
_entity.type
_entity.pdbx_description
1 polymer ?
#
loop_
_entity_poly.entity_id
_entity_poly.type
_entity_poly.pdbx_seq_one_letter_code
_entity_poly.pdbx_strand_id
1 'polypeptide(L)'
;MNFEKFKVESINLPRNTINRVTQASENIFYTSLHNFSEDGGLFFAIRFLDTIYKNDVIAALKFLRDRGFGGDVSVGKGQFDFKIEDKDIQNQDGERFVILSRYIPGEELKLFNMEEMWYEIGSKRGRGSDGRVRRQVRFFIEGSTFPEIRREFYGRIIHSAGDAVEYGYSYKVGMKGNG
;
A
#
# COMPACT_ATOMS: atom_id res chain seq x y z
N MET A 1 -8.10 23.66 -9.71
CA MET A 1 -7.48 22.37 -10.05
C MET A 1 -8.51 21.60 -10.87
N ASN A 2 -8.24 21.34 -12.16
CA ASN A 2 -9.20 20.68 -13.05
C ASN A 2 -9.03 19.15 -12.93
N PHE A 3 -10.03 18.45 -12.37
CA PHE A 3 -9.97 17.01 -12.12
C PHE A 3 -10.01 16.17 -13.41
N GLU A 4 -10.40 16.75 -14.55
CA GLU A 4 -10.39 16.06 -15.85
C GLU A 4 -8.99 15.63 -16.33
N LYS A 5 -7.90 16.20 -15.77
CA LYS A 5 -6.53 15.85 -16.17
C LYS A 5 -5.99 14.53 -15.61
N PHE A 6 -6.60 14.00 -14.54
CA PHE A 6 -6.10 12.80 -13.85
C PHE A 6 -6.98 11.58 -14.18
N LYS A 7 -6.84 11.06 -15.40
CA LYS A 7 -7.56 9.87 -15.84
C LYS A 7 -6.71 8.63 -15.56
N VAL A 8 -7.28 7.68 -14.82
CA VAL A 8 -6.74 6.32 -14.67
C VAL A 8 -7.66 5.39 -15.45
N GLU A 9 -7.15 4.79 -16.52
CA GLU A 9 -7.89 3.80 -17.29
C GLU A 9 -7.52 2.40 -16.82
N SER A 10 -8.53 1.61 -16.46
CA SER A 10 -8.34 0.20 -16.12
C SER A 10 -8.66 -0.64 -17.35
N ILE A 11 -7.65 -1.35 -17.85
CA ILE A 11 -7.79 -2.23 -19.01
C ILE A 11 -7.60 -3.68 -18.55
N ASN A 12 -8.57 -4.54 -18.82
CA ASN A 12 -8.42 -5.97 -18.61
C ASN A 12 -7.87 -6.61 -19.89
N LEU A 13 -6.59 -6.98 -19.86
CA LEU A 13 -5.93 -7.61 -21.00
C LEU A 13 -6.10 -9.14 -20.89
N PRO A 14 -6.75 -9.80 -21.87
CA PRO A 14 -6.78 -11.26 -21.92
C PRO A 14 -5.40 -11.78 -22.30
N ARG A 15 -4.96 -12.82 -21.62
CA ARG A 15 -3.76 -13.60 -21.92
C ARG A 15 -4.15 -15.07 -22.01
N ASN A 16 -3.53 -15.78 -22.93
CA ASN A 16 -3.69 -17.21 -23.05
C ASN A 16 -2.37 -17.96 -22.84
N THR A 17 -2.47 -19.17 -22.31
CA THR A 17 -1.37 -20.13 -22.33
C THR A 17 -1.55 -21.04 -23.55
N ILE A 18 -0.57 -21.03 -24.45
CA ILE A 18 -0.54 -21.90 -25.62
C ILE A 18 0.38 -23.09 -25.31
N ASN A 19 -0.16 -24.30 -25.44
CA ASN A 19 0.63 -25.51 -25.33
C ASN A 19 1.55 -25.64 -26.55
N ARG A 20 2.86 -25.79 -26.31
CA ARG A 20 3.87 -25.80 -27.39
C ARG A 20 3.85 -27.06 -28.26
N VAL A 21 3.26 -28.15 -27.78
CA VAL A 21 3.17 -29.43 -28.49
C VAL A 21 1.88 -29.53 -29.28
N THR A 22 0.75 -29.17 -28.66
CA THR A 22 -0.59 -29.30 -29.28
C THR A 22 -1.05 -28.03 -29.98
N GLN A 23 -0.37 -26.90 -29.77
CA GLN A 23 -0.80 -25.54 -30.18
C GLN A 23 -2.18 -25.13 -29.67
N ALA A 24 -2.76 -25.89 -28.74
CA ALA A 24 -4.04 -25.57 -28.13
C ALA A 24 -3.90 -24.41 -27.14
N SER A 25 -4.88 -23.51 -27.14
CA SER A 25 -5.06 -22.54 -26.06
C SER A 25 -5.74 -23.24 -24.89
N GLU A 26 -5.04 -23.39 -23.77
CA GLU A 26 -5.53 -24.22 -22.66
C GLU A 26 -6.13 -23.38 -21.52
N ASN A 27 -5.66 -22.15 -21.32
CA ASN A 27 -6.12 -21.29 -20.23
C ASN A 27 -6.17 -19.83 -20.68
N ILE A 28 -7.28 -19.13 -20.39
CA ILE A 28 -7.42 -17.68 -20.54
C ILE A 28 -7.40 -17.05 -19.15
N PHE A 29 -6.54 -16.06 -18.93
CA PHE A 29 -6.49 -15.27 -17.70
C PHE A 29 -6.45 -13.79 -18.04
N TYR A 30 -7.01 -12.96 -17.17
CA TYR A 30 -7.05 -11.52 -17.37
C TYR A 30 -6.06 -10.84 -16.43
N THR A 31 -5.32 -9.87 -16.97
CA THR A 31 -4.50 -8.98 -16.14
C THR A 31 -5.06 -7.58 -16.23
N SER A 32 -5.42 -7.00 -15.09
CA SER A 32 -5.82 -5.60 -15.01
C SER A 32 -4.56 -4.72 -15.07
N LEU A 33 -4.50 -3.85 -16.06
CA LEU A 33 -3.52 -2.77 -16.14
C LEU A 33 -4.19 -1.46 -15.72
N HIS A 34 -3.42 -0.60 -15.08
CA HIS A 34 -3.77 0.80 -14.87
C HIS A 34 -2.87 1.66 -15.74
N ASN A 35 -3.47 2.37 -16.69
CA ASN A 35 -2.79 3.38 -17.48
C ASN A 35 -3.08 4.75 -16.86
N PHE A 36 -2.02 5.50 -16.58
CA PHE A 36 -2.11 6.88 -16.11
C PHE A 36 -1.98 7.82 -17.30
N SER A 37 -2.69 8.96 -17.25
CA SER A 37 -2.44 10.06 -18.19
C SER A 37 -0.99 10.55 -18.10
N GLU A 38 -0.49 11.26 -19.10
CA GLU A 38 0.90 11.78 -19.10
C GLU A 38 1.20 12.65 -17.87
N ASP A 39 0.20 13.41 -17.38
CA ASP A 39 0.30 14.24 -16.16
C ASP A 39 -0.13 13.48 -14.88
N GLY A 40 -0.49 12.20 -14.98
CA GLY A 40 -1.06 11.38 -13.92
C GLY A 40 -0.07 10.37 -13.35
N GLY A 41 -0.21 10.06 -12.06
CA GLY A 41 0.63 9.05 -11.42
C GLY A 41 0.17 8.72 -10.01
N LEU A 42 0.93 7.84 -9.35
CA LEU A 42 0.73 7.49 -7.95
C LEU A 42 1.69 8.26 -7.07
N PHE A 43 1.26 8.54 -5.84
CA PHE A 43 2.13 9.04 -4.80
C PHE A 43 1.87 8.28 -3.50
N PHE A 44 2.84 8.32 -2.59
CA PHE A 44 2.66 7.87 -1.23
C PHE A 44 3.51 8.75 -0.31
N ALA A 45 3.08 8.85 0.95
CA ALA A 45 3.79 9.61 1.97
C ALA A 45 4.69 8.70 2.80
N ILE A 46 5.85 9.24 3.19
CA ILE A 46 6.78 8.57 4.11
C ILE A 46 7.12 9.55 5.22
N ARG A 47 7.02 9.09 6.45
CA ARG A 47 7.51 9.81 7.63
C ARG A 47 8.68 9.01 8.20
N PHE A 48 9.86 9.62 8.18
CA PHE A 48 11.05 9.04 8.79
C PHE A 48 11.08 9.40 10.27
N LEU A 49 10.81 8.42 11.14
CA LEU A 49 11.03 8.58 12.59
C LEU A 49 12.53 8.65 12.91
N ASP A 50 13.31 7.88 12.15
CA ASP A 50 14.77 7.92 12.16
C ASP A 50 15.27 8.19 10.73
N THR A 51 16.03 9.28 10.57
CA THR A 51 16.49 9.77 9.28
C THR A 51 17.65 8.95 8.71
N ILE A 52 18.29 8.09 9.50
CA ILE A 52 19.38 7.23 9.00
C ILE A 52 18.91 6.30 7.87
N TYR A 53 17.65 5.86 7.91
CA TYR A 53 17.06 4.96 6.91
C TYR A 53 16.63 5.67 5.62
N LYS A 54 16.70 7.01 5.54
CA LYS A 54 16.26 7.76 4.36
C LYS A 54 17.01 7.33 3.10
N ASN A 55 18.33 7.12 3.21
CA ASN A 55 19.14 6.72 2.07
C ASN A 55 18.82 5.30 1.60
N ASP A 56 18.55 4.36 2.52
CA ASP A 56 18.19 2.98 2.18
C ASP A 56 16.86 2.92 1.43
N VAL A 57 15.86 3.68 1.89
CA VAL A 57 14.56 3.78 1.23
C VAL A 57 14.71 4.38 -0.17
N ILE A 58 15.50 5.44 -0.33
CA ILE A 58 15.74 6.06 -1.64
C ILE A 58 16.49 5.09 -2.57
N ALA A 59 17.46 4.34 -2.06
CA ALA A 59 18.18 3.32 -2.83
C ALA A 59 17.24 2.20 -3.30
N ALA A 60 16.35 1.73 -2.42
CA ALA A 60 15.32 0.74 -2.78
C ALA A 60 14.38 1.27 -3.86
N LEU A 61 13.96 2.53 -3.80
CA LEU A 61 13.13 3.15 -4.84
C LEU A 61 13.85 3.25 -6.18
N LYS A 62 15.14 3.62 -6.20
CA LYS A 62 15.95 3.61 -7.43
C LYS A 62 16.05 2.20 -8.04
N PHE A 63 16.24 1.18 -7.20
CA PHE A 63 16.24 -0.20 -7.67
C PHE A 63 14.88 -0.61 -8.26
N LEU A 64 13.77 -0.26 -7.59
CA LEU A 64 12.42 -0.55 -8.07
C LEU A 64 12.05 0.24 -9.34
N ARG A 65 12.59 1.45 -9.50
CA ARG A 65 12.43 2.27 -10.71
C ARG A 65 12.88 1.50 -11.96
N ASP A 66 14.10 0.96 -11.89
CA ASP A 66 14.73 0.27 -13.03
C ASP A 66 14.15 -1.15 -13.22
N ARG A 67 13.94 -1.88 -12.11
CA ARG A 67 13.38 -3.24 -12.12
C ARG A 67 11.91 -3.28 -12.50
N GLY A 68 11.14 -2.27 -12.10
CA GLY A 68 9.68 -2.27 -12.06
C GLY A 68 9.09 -2.97 -10.82
N PHE A 69 7.85 -2.63 -10.47
CA PHE A 69 7.10 -3.25 -9.36
C PHE A 69 5.72 -3.78 -9.80
N GLY A 70 5.28 -4.87 -9.18
CA GLY A 70 3.98 -5.51 -9.46
C GLY A 70 4.08 -6.90 -10.10
N GLY A 71 2.93 -7.48 -10.47
CA GLY A 71 2.85 -8.87 -10.95
C GLY A 71 3.34 -9.10 -12.39
N ASP A 72 3.51 -8.03 -13.17
CA ASP A 72 3.80 -8.08 -14.61
C ASP A 72 5.20 -7.52 -14.96
N VAL A 73 6.12 -7.49 -13.99
CA VAL A 73 7.48 -7.00 -14.20
C VAL A 73 8.23 -7.79 -15.27
N SER A 74 8.01 -9.11 -15.34
CA SER A 74 8.67 -9.99 -16.33
C SER A 74 8.26 -9.74 -17.78
N VAL A 75 7.19 -8.97 -18.00
CA VAL A 75 6.67 -8.60 -19.33
C VAL A 75 6.82 -7.10 -19.58
N GLY A 76 7.76 -6.45 -18.89
CA GLY A 76 8.15 -5.05 -19.11
C GLY A 76 7.22 -4.02 -18.48
N LYS A 77 6.36 -4.39 -17.52
CA LYS A 77 5.46 -3.44 -16.84
C LYS A 77 5.95 -3.04 -15.45
N GLY A 78 5.41 -1.92 -14.95
CA GLY A 78 5.64 -1.48 -13.58
C GLY A 78 6.92 -0.69 -13.37
N GLN A 79 7.68 -0.40 -14.45
CA GLN A 79 8.70 0.63 -14.45
C GLN A 79 8.03 2.00 -14.27
N PHE A 80 8.74 2.91 -13.62
CA PHE A 80 8.25 4.25 -13.31
C PHE A 80 9.44 5.19 -13.21
N ASP A 81 9.19 6.49 -13.24
CA ASP A 81 10.10 7.50 -12.70
C ASP A 81 9.49 8.10 -11.44
N PHE A 82 10.32 8.68 -10.58
CA PHE A 82 9.84 9.30 -9.35
C PHE A 82 10.58 10.60 -9.03
N LYS A 83 9.86 11.45 -8.30
CA LYS A 83 10.40 12.63 -7.64
C LYS A 83 10.10 12.54 -6.14
N ILE A 84 10.97 13.13 -5.34
CA ILE A 84 10.75 13.27 -3.90
C ILE A 84 10.43 14.74 -3.66
N GLU A 85 9.32 15.00 -2.98
CA GLU A 85 8.94 16.33 -2.54
C GLU A 85 8.77 16.29 -1.02
N ASP A 86 9.42 17.22 -0.32
CA ASP A 86 9.13 17.45 1.08
C ASP A 86 7.82 18.25 1.14
N LYS A 87 6.74 17.56 1.52
CA LYS A 87 5.41 18.14 1.69
C LYS A 87 4.92 17.90 3.10
N ASP A 88 4.41 18.97 3.72
CA ASP A 88 3.75 18.85 5.00
C ASP A 88 2.31 18.38 4.78
N ILE A 89 1.96 17.23 5.37
CA ILE A 89 0.59 16.75 5.39
C ILE A 89 -0.03 17.35 6.64
N GLN A 90 -1.02 18.24 6.45
CA GLN A 90 -1.66 18.94 7.56
C GLN A 90 -2.10 17.95 8.64
N ASN A 91 -1.40 18.00 9.76
CA ASN A 91 -1.60 17.14 10.90
C ASN A 91 -2.08 18.02 12.05
N GLN A 92 -3.35 17.91 12.40
CA GLN A 92 -3.92 18.72 13.47
C GLN A 92 -3.76 18.02 14.81
N ASP A 93 -3.45 18.78 15.85
CA ASP A 93 -3.53 18.28 17.21
C ASP A 93 -5.01 18.20 17.61
N GLY A 94 -5.53 16.97 17.66
CA GLY A 94 -6.93 16.70 17.89
C GLY A 94 -7.12 15.34 18.56
N GLU A 95 -8.35 15.07 19.00
CA GLU A 95 -8.67 13.87 19.78
C GLU A 95 -8.80 12.60 18.92
N ARG A 96 -8.74 12.74 17.59
CA ARG A 96 -8.87 11.63 16.64
C ARG A 96 -7.86 11.77 15.50
N PHE A 97 -7.57 10.64 14.87
CA PHE A 97 -6.77 10.61 13.65
C PHE A 97 -7.39 9.68 12.60
N VAL A 98 -7.13 9.98 11.34
CA VAL A 98 -7.38 9.09 10.19
C VAL A 98 -6.08 8.41 9.78
N ILE A 99 -6.16 7.16 9.31
CA ILE A 99 -5.01 6.44 8.75
C ILE A 99 -4.95 6.55 7.23
N LEU A 100 -3.77 6.85 6.68
CA LEU A 100 -3.48 6.88 5.24
C LEU A 100 -2.72 5.64 4.75
N SER A 101 -2.49 4.67 5.63
CA SER A 101 -1.93 3.36 5.28
C SER A 101 -2.63 2.27 6.10
N ARG A 102 -2.59 1.04 5.58
CA ARG A 102 -3.01 -0.15 6.34
C ARG A 102 -2.41 -0.18 7.75
N TYR A 103 -3.28 -0.46 8.72
CA TYR A 103 -2.92 -0.50 10.14
C TYR A 103 -3.14 -1.90 10.70
N ILE A 104 -2.06 -2.53 11.14
CA ILE A 104 -2.09 -3.79 11.90
C ILE A 104 -1.87 -3.42 13.37
N PRO A 105 -2.91 -3.47 14.22
CA PRO A 105 -2.79 -3.07 15.62
C PRO A 105 -1.85 -3.99 16.42
N GLY A 106 -1.08 -3.39 17.32
CA GLY A 106 -0.46 -4.03 18.47
C GLY A 106 -1.38 -4.00 19.70
N GLU A 107 -0.76 -3.98 20.89
CA GLU A 107 -1.47 -3.94 22.18
C GLU A 107 -2.26 -2.64 22.39
N GLU A 108 -1.90 -1.57 21.68
CA GLU A 108 -2.58 -0.26 21.77
C GLU A 108 -4.06 -0.32 21.41
N LEU A 109 -4.50 -1.31 20.64
CA LEU A 109 -5.91 -1.47 20.31
C LEU A 109 -6.78 -1.61 21.56
N LYS A 110 -6.25 -2.19 22.64
CA LYS A 110 -6.95 -2.35 23.92
C LYS A 110 -7.18 -1.01 24.64
N LEU A 111 -6.44 0.03 24.26
CA LEU A 111 -6.55 1.36 24.85
C LEU A 111 -7.56 2.24 24.11
N PHE A 112 -8.04 1.80 22.94
CA PHE A 112 -9.03 2.56 22.18
C PHE A 112 -10.43 2.36 22.73
N ASN A 113 -11.17 3.47 22.81
CA ASN A 113 -12.62 3.42 22.95
C ASN A 113 -13.23 2.95 21.63
N MET A 114 -13.77 1.73 21.60
CA MET A 114 -14.34 1.14 20.38
C MET A 114 -15.53 1.93 19.84
N GLU A 115 -16.27 2.65 20.69
CA GLU A 115 -17.41 3.47 20.30
C GLU A 115 -16.99 4.72 19.48
N GLU A 116 -15.70 5.06 19.51
CA GLU A 116 -15.15 6.23 18.82
C GLU A 116 -14.38 5.88 17.54
N MET A 117 -14.42 4.62 17.14
CA MET A 117 -13.70 4.12 15.97
C MET A 117 -14.65 3.98 14.77
N TRP A 118 -14.22 4.49 13.60
CA TRP A 118 -14.91 4.25 12.32
C TRP A 118 -13.95 3.56 11.38
N TYR A 119 -14.20 2.30 11.05
CA TYR A 119 -13.21 1.49 10.35
C TYR A 119 -13.83 0.44 9.46
N GLU A 120 -13.02 -0.02 8.51
CA GLU A 120 -13.27 -1.24 7.77
C GLU A 120 -12.06 -2.18 7.91
N ILE A 121 -12.32 -3.49 7.94
CA ILE A 121 -11.29 -4.52 8.08
C ILE A 121 -11.04 -5.17 6.73
N GLY A 122 -9.81 -5.01 6.24
CA GLY A 122 -9.29 -5.72 5.09
C GLY A 122 -8.54 -6.98 5.49
N SER A 123 -8.25 -7.81 4.49
CA SER A 123 -7.30 -8.90 4.66
C SER A 123 -6.46 -9.12 3.42
N LYS A 124 -5.24 -9.60 3.61
CA LYS A 124 -4.34 -9.95 2.51
C LYS A 124 -3.74 -11.32 2.74
N ARG A 125 -3.66 -12.08 1.66
CA ARG A 125 -2.96 -13.36 1.61
C ARG A 125 -2.15 -13.40 0.33
N GLY A 126 -0.83 -13.51 0.48
CA GLY A 126 0.08 -13.65 -0.65
C GLY A 126 0.52 -15.10 -0.87
N ARG A 127 1.21 -15.32 -1.98
CA ARG A 127 2.00 -16.54 -2.23
C ARG A 127 3.45 -16.12 -2.44
N GLY A 128 4.39 -16.84 -1.83
CA GLY A 128 5.83 -16.63 -2.05
C GLY A 128 6.24 -17.03 -3.46
N SER A 129 7.42 -16.59 -3.90
CA SER A 129 8.04 -17.05 -5.15
C SER A 129 8.35 -18.54 -5.13
N ASP A 130 8.51 -19.13 -3.94
CA ASP A 130 8.63 -20.57 -3.71
C ASP A 130 7.29 -21.33 -3.81
N GLY A 131 6.20 -20.64 -4.15
CA GLY A 131 4.86 -21.22 -4.27
C GLY A 131 4.15 -21.44 -2.93
N ARG A 132 4.79 -21.18 -1.79
CA ARG A 132 4.17 -21.36 -0.47
C ARG A 132 3.17 -20.26 -0.18
N VAL A 133 2.02 -20.65 0.37
CA VAL A 133 0.97 -19.70 0.71
C VAL A 133 1.31 -19.01 2.03
N ARG A 134 1.28 -17.68 2.04
CA ARG A 134 1.53 -16.88 3.23
C ARG A 134 0.34 -16.95 4.19
N ARG A 135 0.60 -16.69 5.47
CA ARG A 135 -0.44 -16.43 6.48
C ARG A 135 -1.33 -15.28 6.01
N GLN A 136 -2.65 -15.45 6.15
CA GLN A 136 -3.58 -14.36 5.94
C GLN A 136 -3.47 -13.37 7.11
N VAL A 137 -3.26 -12.09 6.79
CA VAL A 137 -3.17 -11.01 7.78
C VAL A 137 -4.37 -10.09 7.61
N ARG A 138 -5.02 -9.76 8.73
CA ARG A 138 -6.09 -8.75 8.79
C ARG A 138 -5.52 -7.42 9.25
N PHE A 139 -6.08 -6.34 8.73
CA PHE A 139 -5.68 -4.96 9.03
C PHE A 139 -6.87 -4.04 8.89
N PHE A 140 -6.83 -2.88 9.54
CA PHE A 140 -7.72 -1.77 9.22
C PHE A 140 -7.27 -1.11 7.92
N ILE A 141 -8.23 -0.73 7.08
CA ILE A 141 -7.96 -0.11 5.77
C ILE A 141 -7.77 1.40 5.88
N GLU A 142 -7.12 1.97 4.88
CA GLU A 142 -6.99 3.42 4.69
C GLU A 142 -8.34 4.14 4.80
N GLY A 143 -8.36 5.31 5.44
CA GLY A 143 -9.58 6.08 5.73
C GLY A 143 -10.25 5.73 7.07
N SER A 144 -9.82 4.66 7.74
CA SER A 144 -10.30 4.35 9.09
C SER A 144 -9.85 5.42 10.11
N THR A 145 -10.67 5.67 11.14
CA THR A 145 -10.43 6.67 12.18
C THR A 145 -10.41 6.05 13.56
N PHE A 146 -9.56 6.61 14.43
CA PHE A 146 -9.30 6.11 15.78
C PHE A 146 -9.12 7.28 16.76
N PRO A 147 -9.40 7.06 18.06
CA PRO A 147 -9.07 8.03 19.09
C PRO A 147 -7.54 8.17 19.26
N GLU A 148 -7.07 9.40 19.49
CA GLU A 148 -5.66 9.71 19.71
C GLU A 148 -5.28 9.46 21.19
N ILE A 149 -4.37 8.51 21.41
CA ILE A 149 -3.82 8.19 22.73
C ILE A 149 -2.36 8.66 22.89
N ARG A 150 -1.92 9.56 22.00
CA ARG A 150 -0.62 10.24 22.01
C ARG A 150 0.60 9.32 21.93
N ARG A 151 0.51 8.24 21.14
CA ARG A 151 1.70 7.45 20.76
C ARG A 151 2.44 8.07 19.58
N GLU A 152 3.76 7.87 19.56
CA GLU A 152 4.65 8.26 18.47
C GLU A 152 4.26 7.57 17.15
N PHE A 153 4.04 6.25 17.21
CA PHE A 153 3.57 5.44 16.10
C PHE A 153 2.51 4.43 16.54
N TYR A 154 1.74 3.95 15.58
CA TYR A 154 0.70 2.94 15.76
C TYR A 154 0.95 1.76 14.82
N GLY A 155 0.73 0.56 15.33
CA GLY A 155 0.79 -0.67 14.57
C GLY A 155 2.10 -1.42 14.69
N ARG A 156 2.23 -2.43 13.85
CA ARG A 156 3.34 -3.39 13.89
C ARG A 156 3.59 -4.04 12.54
N ILE A 157 4.72 -4.72 12.47
CA ILE A 157 5.06 -5.65 11.40
C ILE A 157 4.66 -7.06 11.82
N ILE A 158 4.12 -7.85 10.89
CA ILE A 158 3.82 -9.27 11.10
C ILE A 158 4.60 -10.11 10.08
N HIS A 159 5.30 -11.14 10.54
CA HIS A 159 5.86 -12.17 9.66
C HIS A 159 4.73 -13.04 9.09
N SER A 160 4.66 -13.13 7.76
CA SER A 160 3.60 -13.86 7.05
C SER A 160 4.09 -15.17 6.43
N ALA A 161 5.38 -15.33 6.12
CA ALA A 161 6.05 -16.61 5.82
C ALA A 161 7.56 -16.40 5.60
N GLY A 162 8.43 -17.21 6.23
CA GLY A 162 9.89 -17.03 6.09
C GLY A 162 10.30 -15.58 6.41
N ASP A 163 11.03 -14.96 5.48
CA ASP A 163 11.44 -13.55 5.57
C ASP A 163 10.35 -12.56 5.10
N ALA A 164 9.20 -13.04 4.64
CA ALA A 164 8.11 -12.18 4.19
C ALA A 164 7.40 -11.54 5.38
N VAL A 165 7.28 -10.21 5.31
CA VAL A 165 6.60 -9.38 6.30
C VAL A 165 5.42 -8.64 5.70
N GLU A 166 4.40 -8.41 6.50
CA GLU A 166 3.34 -7.44 6.22
C GLU A 166 3.59 -6.20 7.09
N TYR A 167 3.83 -5.07 6.43
CA TYR A 167 3.96 -3.76 7.06
C TYR A 167 2.58 -3.24 7.47
N GLY A 168 2.43 -2.87 8.73
CA GLY A 168 1.18 -2.37 9.30
C GLY A 168 1.34 -1.21 10.26
N TYR A 169 2.44 -0.46 10.16
CA TYR A 169 2.55 0.83 10.82
C TYR A 169 1.68 1.86 10.09
N SER A 170 0.82 2.54 10.84
CA SER A 170 -0.11 3.51 10.26
C SER A 170 0.58 4.85 9.99
N TYR A 171 0.27 5.43 8.84
CA TYR A 171 0.50 6.84 8.58
C TYR A 171 -0.71 7.61 9.14
N LYS A 172 -0.62 8.06 10.39
CA LYS A 172 -1.69 8.82 11.04
C LYS A 172 -1.68 10.29 10.61
N VAL A 173 -2.88 10.86 10.47
CA VAL A 173 -3.11 12.29 10.31
C VAL A 173 -4.20 12.71 11.29
N GLY A 174 -3.85 13.57 12.22
CA GLY A 174 -4.76 14.09 13.25
C GLY A 174 -5.81 15.01 12.66
N MET A 175 -7.02 14.93 13.21
CA MET A 175 -8.21 15.66 12.77
C MET A 175 -8.78 16.47 13.93
N LYS A 176 -9.24 17.70 13.66
CA LYS A 176 -10.08 18.41 14.62
C LYS A 176 -11.43 17.70 14.72
N GLY A 177 -11.84 17.37 15.94
CA GLY A 177 -13.21 16.99 16.21
C GLY A 177 -14.12 18.20 15.99
N ASN A 178 -15.16 18.04 15.18
CA ASN A 178 -16.32 18.91 15.34
C ASN A 178 -17.06 18.38 16.56
N GLY A 179 -17.02 19.13 17.67
CA GLY A 179 -17.92 18.92 18.80
C GLY A 179 -19.37 19.14 18.40
#